data_AF-A0A366KTJ6-F1
#
_entry.id   AF-A0A366KTJ6-F1
#
_cell.length_a   1.000
_cell.length_b   1.000
_cell.length_c   1.000
_cell.angle_alpha   90.00
_cell.angle_beta   90.00
_cell.angle_gamma   90.00
#
_symmetry.space_group_name_H-M   'P 1'
#
loop_
_entity.id
_entity.type
_entity.pdbx_description
1 polymer ?
#
loop_
_entity_poly.entity_id
_entity_poly.type
_entity_poly.pdbx_seq_one_letter_code
_entity_poly.pdbx_strand_id
1 'polypeptide(L)'
;MKNNLLLFLAGIALFCCSCAKICTVPPINATVNGTTVSFASSKIPCKKVTEYEEAVKLSINAIYSETFEITLENYMKDSIGNGPHEKAWEGLVAKEVVKKMRLQINGEFIETYGGPIGWLRYTFSHNIAYDGTADGPIWLNRIPLKNRNAASIANTIAHETAHRIGLRHPNSDVDLKIAYKEPPYVIGTIIENMCTNKPTGFSAK
;
A
#
# COMPACT_ATOMS: atom_id res chain seq x y z
N MET A 1 3.51 -23.58 -39.86
CA MET A 1 3.56 -22.14 -39.48
C MET A 1 2.20 -21.49 -39.23
N LYS A 2 1.12 -21.81 -39.98
CA LYS A 2 -0.22 -21.22 -39.76
C LYS A 2 -0.82 -21.46 -38.36
N ASN A 3 -0.62 -22.64 -37.77
CA ASN A 3 -1.19 -22.98 -36.46
C ASN A 3 -0.56 -22.20 -35.29
N ASN A 4 0.73 -21.85 -35.38
CA ASN A 4 1.42 -21.11 -34.31
C ASN A 4 1.02 -19.62 -34.30
N LEU A 5 0.77 -19.04 -35.48
CA LEU A 5 0.25 -17.67 -35.58
C LEU A 5 -1.18 -17.58 -35.03
N LEU A 6 -2.02 -18.59 -35.30
CA LEU A 6 -3.39 -18.65 -34.79
C LEU A 6 -3.43 -18.81 -33.26
N LEU A 7 -2.56 -19.65 -32.70
CA LEU A 7 -2.41 -19.81 -31.24
C LEU A 7 -1.89 -18.53 -30.57
N PHE A 8 -0.94 -17.84 -31.20
CA PHE A 8 -0.41 -16.57 -30.71
C PHE A 8 -1.48 -15.47 -30.74
N LEU A 9 -2.24 -15.36 -31.82
CA LEU A 9 -3.35 -14.41 -31.95
C LEU A 9 -4.52 -14.75 -31.02
N ALA A 10 -4.85 -16.03 -30.84
CA ALA A 10 -5.84 -16.48 -29.86
C ALA A 10 -5.38 -16.21 -28.42
N GLY A 11 -4.09 -16.35 -28.13
CA GLY A 11 -3.48 -15.98 -26.86
C GLY A 11 -3.57 -14.48 -26.58
N ILE A 12 -3.30 -13.64 -27.58
CA ILE A 12 -3.49 -12.19 -27.49
C ILE A 12 -4.97 -11.82 -27.31
N ALA A 13 -5.88 -12.46 -28.04
CA ALA A 13 -7.31 -12.21 -27.93
C ALA A 13 -7.88 -12.64 -26.56
N LEU A 14 -7.46 -13.78 -26.02
CA LEU A 14 -7.78 -14.22 -24.65
C LEU A 14 -7.20 -13.28 -23.59
N PHE A 15 -6.01 -12.74 -23.83
CA PHE A 15 -5.38 -11.74 -22.96
C PHE A 15 -6.14 -10.39 -23.00
N CYS A 16 -6.63 -9.98 -24.17
CA CYS A 16 -7.42 -8.76 -24.36
C CYS A 16 -8.86 -8.88 -23.82
N CYS A 17 -9.47 -10.07 -23.87
CA CYS A 17 -10.82 -10.32 -23.33
C CYS A 17 -10.84 -10.54 -21.81
N SER A 18 -9.69 -10.64 -21.15
CA SER A 18 -9.56 -10.60 -19.69
C SER A 18 -9.70 -9.16 -19.16
N CYS A 19 -10.75 -8.45 -19.54
CA CYS A 19 -11.15 -7.22 -18.87
C CYS A 19 -11.57 -7.59 -17.44
N ALA A 20 -10.68 -7.35 -16.47
CA ALA A 20 -11.02 -7.49 -15.07
C ALA A 20 -12.21 -6.56 -14.77
N LYS A 21 -13.40 -7.13 -14.55
CA LYS A 21 -14.60 -6.39 -14.19
C LYS A 21 -14.28 -5.56 -12.93
N ILE A 22 -14.51 -4.26 -13.02
CA ILE A 22 -14.31 -3.33 -11.91
C ILE A 22 -15.65 -3.15 -11.20
N CYS A 23 -15.59 -3.24 -9.87
CA CYS A 23 -16.71 -3.04 -8.98
C CYS A 23 -16.50 -1.72 -8.22
N THR A 24 -17.56 -0.94 -8.07
CA THR A 24 -17.59 0.17 -7.12
C THR A 24 -17.89 -0.41 -5.76
N VAL A 25 -16.97 -0.24 -4.82
CA VAL A 25 -17.15 -0.61 -3.41
C VAL A 25 -17.67 0.65 -2.69
N PRO A 26 -18.77 0.56 -1.94
CA PRO A 26 -19.27 1.69 -1.17
C PRO A 26 -18.27 2.07 -0.05
N PRO A 27 -18.44 3.24 0.59
CA PRO A 27 -17.60 3.63 1.72
C PRO A 27 -17.57 2.56 2.82
N ILE A 28 -16.38 2.30 3.36
CA ILE A 28 -16.16 1.35 4.45
C ILE A 28 -15.93 2.14 5.72
N ASN A 29 -16.80 1.94 6.70
CA ASN A 29 -16.72 2.61 7.99
C ASN A 29 -16.17 1.64 9.04
N ALA A 30 -15.31 2.16 9.91
CA ALA A 30 -14.86 1.47 11.12
C ALA A 30 -14.96 2.42 12.31
N THR A 31 -15.43 1.92 13.45
CA THR A 31 -15.47 2.68 14.70
C THR A 31 -14.30 2.27 15.56
N VAL A 32 -13.37 3.19 15.80
CA VAL A 32 -12.20 2.95 16.67
C VAL A 32 -12.14 4.03 17.73
N ASN A 33 -12.06 3.63 18.99
CA ASN A 33 -12.03 4.53 20.16
C ASN A 33 -13.19 5.55 20.16
N GLY A 34 -14.40 5.13 19.76
CA GLY A 34 -15.58 5.99 19.70
C GLY A 34 -15.61 6.98 18.52
N THR A 35 -14.60 6.97 17.64
CA THR A 35 -14.56 7.78 16.42
C THR A 35 -14.90 6.92 15.22
N THR A 36 -15.81 7.38 14.36
CA THR A 36 -16.09 6.75 13.07
C THR A 36 -15.11 7.26 12.03
N VAL A 37 -14.33 6.34 11.46
CA VAL A 37 -13.41 6.58 10.35
C VAL A 37 -14.05 6.00 9.09
N SER A 38 -14.06 6.76 8.01
CA SER A 38 -14.62 6.34 6.73
C SER A 38 -13.54 6.28 5.67
N PHE A 39 -13.40 5.13 5.01
CA PHE A 39 -12.68 5.04 3.75
C PHE A 39 -13.69 5.21 2.63
N ALA A 40 -13.49 6.19 1.75
CA ALA A 40 -14.46 6.58 0.75
C ALA A 40 -14.66 5.51 -0.34
N SER A 41 -15.64 5.73 -1.21
CA SER A 41 -15.99 4.79 -2.28
C SER A 41 -14.81 4.56 -3.23
N SER A 42 -14.56 3.29 -3.55
CA SER A 42 -13.38 2.87 -4.33
C SER A 42 -13.75 2.02 -5.54
N LYS A 43 -12.82 1.92 -6.51
CA LYS A 43 -12.99 1.12 -7.74
C LYS A 43 -11.96 -0.02 -7.78
N ILE A 44 -12.42 -1.23 -7.44
CA ILE A 44 -11.57 -2.41 -7.24
C ILE A 44 -11.97 -3.52 -8.22
N PRO A 45 -11.05 -4.39 -8.71
CA PRO A 45 -11.45 -5.60 -9.42
C PRO A 45 -12.44 -6.42 -8.59
N CYS A 46 -13.56 -6.83 -9.17
CA CYS A 46 -14.63 -7.51 -8.43
C CYS A 46 -14.16 -8.76 -7.66
N LYS A 47 -13.14 -9.46 -8.18
CA LYS A 47 -12.52 -10.64 -7.54
C LYS A 47 -11.70 -10.32 -6.28
N LYS A 48 -11.47 -9.03 -5.98
CA LYS A 48 -10.64 -8.54 -4.88
C LYS A 48 -11.41 -7.69 -3.88
N VAL A 49 -12.74 -7.59 -4.01
CA VAL A 49 -13.57 -6.76 -3.14
C VAL A 49 -13.46 -7.23 -1.69
N THR A 50 -13.54 -8.54 -1.44
CA THR A 50 -13.44 -9.08 -0.07
C THR A 50 -12.09 -8.79 0.57
N GLU A 51 -10.96 -9.07 -0.10
CA GLU A 51 -9.65 -8.76 0.46
C GLU A 51 -9.42 -7.25 0.60
N TYR A 52 -9.99 -6.44 -0.28
CA TYR A 52 -9.93 -4.98 -0.16
C TYR A 52 -10.72 -4.47 1.06
N GLU A 53 -11.96 -4.94 1.26
CA GLU A 53 -12.78 -4.54 2.41
C GLU A 53 -12.12 -4.92 3.73
N GLU A 54 -11.53 -6.11 3.78
CA GLU A 54 -10.75 -6.57 4.92
C GLU A 54 -9.49 -5.70 5.12
N ALA A 55 -8.75 -5.42 4.04
CA ALA A 55 -7.55 -4.59 4.10
C ALA A 55 -7.82 -3.20 4.66
N VAL A 56 -8.90 -2.54 4.22
CA VAL A 56 -9.30 -1.22 4.73
C VAL A 56 -9.57 -1.25 6.23
N LYS A 57 -10.33 -2.25 6.69
CA LYS A 57 -10.60 -2.42 8.13
C LYS A 57 -9.32 -2.68 8.91
N LEU A 58 -8.43 -3.53 8.39
CA LEU A 58 -7.14 -3.83 8.98
C LEU A 58 -6.26 -2.58 9.08
N SER A 59 -6.16 -1.77 8.01
CA SER A 59 -5.40 -0.52 8.02
C SER A 59 -5.93 0.47 9.04
N ILE A 60 -7.25 0.71 9.08
CA ILE A 60 -7.85 1.65 10.03
C ILE A 60 -7.58 1.18 11.47
N ASN A 61 -7.86 -0.10 11.77
CA ASN A 61 -7.65 -0.65 13.11
C ASN A 61 -6.17 -0.59 13.53
N ALA A 62 -5.25 -0.89 12.61
CA ALA A 62 -3.82 -0.86 12.90
C ALA A 62 -3.33 0.58 13.17
N ILE A 63 -3.68 1.54 12.32
CA ILE A 63 -3.27 2.96 12.48
C ILE A 63 -3.81 3.58 13.78
N TYR A 64 -5.00 3.16 14.20
CA TYR A 64 -5.60 3.63 15.45
C TYR A 64 -5.16 2.85 16.69
N SER A 65 -4.40 1.76 16.54
CA SER A 65 -3.91 0.98 17.67
C SER A 65 -2.74 1.65 18.39
N GLU A 66 -2.62 1.38 19.69
CA GLU A 66 -1.46 1.77 20.49
C GLU A 66 -0.20 0.99 20.09
N THR A 67 -0.38 -0.29 19.72
CA THR A 67 0.71 -1.16 19.25
C THR A 67 1.46 -0.57 18.06
N PHE A 68 0.76 0.08 17.11
CA PHE A 68 1.40 0.73 15.97
C PHE A 68 2.29 1.89 16.40
N GLU A 69 1.78 2.74 17.30
CA GLU A 69 2.50 3.90 17.84
C GLU A 69 3.77 3.46 18.59
N ILE A 70 3.64 2.49 19.48
CA ILE A 70 4.78 1.92 20.23
C ILE A 70 5.81 1.29 19.27
N THR A 71 5.35 0.50 18.29
CA THR A 71 6.25 -0.18 17.35
C THR A 71 7.01 0.81 16.49
N LEU A 72 6.35 1.87 16.01
CA LEU A 72 6.99 2.93 15.24
C LEU A 72 7.99 3.71 16.09
N GLU A 73 7.61 4.06 17.33
CA GLU A 73 8.51 4.75 18.26
C GLU A 73 9.78 3.93 18.55
N ASN A 74 9.63 2.64 18.82
CA ASN A 74 10.77 1.74 19.05
C ASN A 74 11.64 1.64 17.79
N TYR A 75 11.05 1.46 16.61
CA TYR A 75 11.81 1.41 15.37
C TYR A 75 12.61 2.70 15.14
N MET A 76 11.99 3.85 15.36
CA MET A 76 12.64 5.15 15.20
C MET A 76 13.80 5.31 16.20
N LYS A 77 13.62 4.91 17.46
CA LYS A 77 14.72 4.92 18.47
C LYS A 77 15.90 4.04 18.05
N ASP A 78 15.62 2.87 17.49
CA ASP A 78 16.64 1.91 17.08
C ASP A 78 17.32 2.28 15.74
N SER A 79 16.62 3.00 14.86
CA SER A 79 17.04 3.25 13.47
C SER A 79 17.55 4.67 13.22
N ILE A 80 17.15 5.67 14.02
CA ILE A 80 17.70 7.03 13.95
C ILE A 80 19.17 6.96 14.43
N GLY A 81 20.11 7.19 13.51
CA GLY A 81 21.55 7.25 13.81
C GLY A 81 22.42 6.16 13.16
N ASN A 82 21.84 5.23 12.38
CA ASN A 82 22.60 4.13 11.79
C ASN A 82 22.41 4.01 10.27
N GLY A 83 23.23 4.72 9.50
CA GLY A 83 23.45 4.44 8.07
C GLY A 83 22.62 5.30 7.10
N PRO A 84 22.55 4.91 5.82
CA PRO A 84 22.20 5.83 4.73
C PRO A 84 20.71 6.25 4.67
N HIS A 85 19.84 5.68 5.51
CA HIS A 85 18.41 5.99 5.60
C HIS A 85 18.09 7.02 6.70
N GLU A 86 19.06 7.38 7.55
CA GLU A 86 18.87 8.24 8.72
C GLU A 86 18.20 9.59 8.36
N LYS A 87 18.65 10.22 7.26
CA LYS A 87 18.10 11.50 6.79
C LYS A 87 16.60 11.44 6.49
N ALA A 88 16.06 10.28 6.13
CA ALA A 88 14.62 10.12 5.89
C ALA A 88 13.80 10.16 7.19
N TRP A 89 14.44 9.93 8.34
CA TRP A 89 13.85 9.92 9.67
C TRP A 89 14.13 11.19 10.48
N GLU A 90 15.04 12.04 10.01
CA GLU A 90 15.46 13.26 10.71
C GLU A 90 14.27 14.18 10.99
N GLY A 91 14.15 14.62 12.25
CA GLY A 91 13.09 15.53 12.68
C GLY A 91 11.68 14.92 12.77
N LEU A 92 11.52 13.61 12.49
CA LEU A 92 10.24 12.93 12.67
C LEU A 92 10.00 12.57 14.14
N VAL A 93 8.74 12.60 14.55
CA VAL A 93 8.29 12.16 15.87
C VAL A 93 7.16 11.15 15.66
N ALA A 94 7.30 9.92 16.19
CA ALA A 94 6.35 8.82 15.97
C ALA A 94 4.90 9.23 16.28
N LYS A 95 4.69 9.88 17.43
CA LYS A 95 3.36 10.37 17.85
C LYS A 95 2.74 11.36 16.85
N GLU A 96 3.53 12.28 16.29
CA GLU A 96 3.04 13.23 15.30
C GLU A 96 2.77 12.56 13.94
N VAL A 97 3.61 11.60 13.55
CA VAL A 97 3.37 10.76 12.35
C VAL A 97 2.05 10.01 12.50
N VAL A 98 1.85 9.29 13.60
CA VAL A 98 0.64 8.52 13.88
C VAL A 98 -0.59 9.43 13.92
N LYS A 99 -0.50 10.58 14.58
CA LYS A 99 -1.58 11.58 14.62
C LYS A 99 -1.96 12.04 13.21
N LYS A 100 -0.98 12.38 12.37
CA LYS A 100 -1.23 12.78 10.98
C LYS A 100 -1.84 11.63 10.17
N MET A 101 -1.35 10.40 10.31
CA MET A 101 -1.92 9.23 9.62
C MET A 101 -3.38 8.98 10.02
N ARG A 102 -3.71 9.07 11.31
CA ARG A 102 -5.09 8.91 11.82
C ARG A 102 -6.06 9.94 11.21
N LEU A 103 -5.59 11.17 11.02
CA LEU A 103 -6.35 12.23 10.33
C LEU A 103 -6.46 11.93 8.83
N GLN A 104 -5.35 11.56 8.19
CA GLN A 104 -5.24 11.44 6.74
C GLN A 104 -6.01 10.25 6.17
N ILE A 105 -6.05 9.11 6.86
CA ILE A 105 -6.74 7.90 6.35
C ILE A 105 -8.26 8.11 6.18
N ASN A 106 -8.84 9.09 6.88
CA ASN A 106 -10.25 9.40 6.76
C ASN A 106 -10.56 10.11 5.44
N GLY A 107 -11.39 9.49 4.61
CA GLY A 107 -11.75 9.97 3.27
C GLY A 107 -10.83 9.47 2.16
N GLU A 108 -9.80 8.68 2.46
CA GLU A 108 -9.00 8.04 1.41
C GLU A 108 -9.84 7.06 0.59
N PHE A 109 -9.45 6.87 -0.66
CA PHE A 109 -10.06 5.94 -1.58
C PHE A 109 -9.02 5.37 -2.55
N ILE A 110 -9.35 4.23 -3.14
CA ILE A 110 -8.50 3.53 -4.08
C ILE A 110 -9.18 3.45 -5.44
N GLU A 111 -8.39 3.74 -6.48
CA GLU A 111 -8.69 3.32 -7.85
C GLU A 111 -7.62 2.34 -8.34
N THR A 112 -7.95 1.58 -9.38
CA THR A 112 -7.03 0.58 -9.92
C THR A 112 -6.76 0.79 -11.39
N TYR A 113 -5.49 0.63 -11.78
CA TYR A 113 -5.04 0.70 -13.18
C TYR A 113 -4.42 -0.64 -13.59
N GLY A 114 -4.29 -0.89 -14.90
CA GLY A 114 -3.75 -2.17 -15.38
C GLY A 114 -3.50 -2.14 -16.87
N GLY A 115 -3.65 -3.31 -17.52
CA GLY A 115 -3.35 -3.46 -18.95
C GLY A 115 -1.85 -3.34 -19.23
N PRO A 116 -1.46 -3.03 -20.48
CA PRO A 116 -0.06 -2.94 -20.88
C PRO A 116 0.74 -1.96 -20.03
N ILE A 117 0.17 -0.82 -19.65
CA ILE A 117 0.84 0.19 -18.82
C ILE A 117 1.10 -0.36 -17.41
N GLY A 118 0.11 -0.99 -16.79
CA GLY A 118 0.28 -1.61 -15.47
C GLY A 118 1.31 -2.74 -15.49
N TRP A 119 1.30 -3.56 -16.56
CA TRP A 119 2.29 -4.62 -16.76
C TRP A 119 3.70 -4.07 -16.91
N LEU A 120 3.91 -3.11 -17.82
CA LEU A 120 5.21 -2.47 -18.03
C LEU A 120 5.77 -1.86 -16.74
N ARG A 121 4.95 -1.08 -16.03
CA ARG A 121 5.35 -0.44 -14.77
C ARG A 121 5.70 -1.46 -13.69
N TYR A 122 4.97 -2.58 -13.62
CA TYR A 122 5.30 -3.63 -12.67
C TYR A 122 6.58 -4.36 -13.05
N THR A 123 6.76 -4.75 -14.32
CA THR A 123 7.91 -5.50 -14.80
C THR A 123 9.22 -4.72 -14.69
N PHE A 124 9.21 -3.42 -15.00
CA PHE A 124 10.44 -2.62 -15.06
C PHE A 124 10.70 -1.78 -13.80
N SER A 125 9.66 -1.44 -13.05
CA SER A 125 9.78 -0.55 -11.87
C SER A 125 9.23 -1.17 -10.59
N HIS A 126 8.79 -2.43 -10.62
CA HIS A 126 8.15 -3.12 -9.48
C HIS A 126 7.01 -2.30 -8.84
N ASN A 127 6.35 -1.46 -9.65
CA ASN A 127 5.41 -0.48 -9.17
C ASN A 127 4.09 -1.17 -8.74
N ILE A 128 3.88 -1.22 -7.42
CA ILE A 128 2.71 -1.84 -6.78
C ILE A 128 1.56 -0.85 -6.68
N ALA A 129 1.89 0.38 -6.31
CA ALA A 129 0.99 1.50 -6.21
C ALA A 129 1.79 2.79 -6.43
N TYR A 130 1.08 3.89 -6.57
CA TYR A 130 1.65 5.22 -6.36
C TYR A 130 0.53 6.16 -5.93
N ASP A 131 0.88 7.15 -5.13
CA ASP A 131 -0.05 8.22 -4.78
C ASP A 131 -0.43 9.00 -6.03
N GLY A 132 -1.72 9.30 -6.16
CA GLY A 132 -2.19 10.28 -7.13
C GLY A 132 -1.73 11.69 -6.75
N THR A 133 -2.45 12.71 -7.19
CA THR A 133 -2.35 14.03 -6.55
C THR A 133 -2.60 13.89 -5.04
N ALA A 134 -2.14 14.82 -4.20
CA ALA A 134 -2.30 14.76 -2.73
C ALA A 134 -3.74 14.46 -2.26
N ASP A 135 -4.74 14.89 -3.04
CA ASP A 135 -6.18 14.68 -2.77
C ASP A 135 -6.84 13.61 -3.67
N GLY A 136 -6.07 12.93 -4.50
CA GLY A 136 -6.55 11.95 -5.49
C GLY A 136 -6.76 10.54 -4.91
N PRO A 137 -7.13 9.55 -5.75
CA PRO A 137 -7.12 8.16 -5.32
C PRO A 137 -5.69 7.65 -5.12
N ILE A 138 -5.55 6.67 -4.23
CA ILE A 138 -4.41 5.76 -4.26
C ILE A 138 -4.59 4.87 -5.51
N TRP A 139 -3.62 4.91 -6.42
CA TRP A 139 -3.66 4.09 -7.63
C TRP A 139 -2.98 2.75 -7.39
N LEU A 140 -3.76 1.66 -7.28
CA LEU A 140 -3.20 0.31 -7.18
C LEU A 140 -3.02 -0.35 -8.54
N ASN A 141 -1.86 -0.97 -8.76
CA ASN A 141 -1.59 -1.75 -9.96
C ASN A 141 -2.31 -3.10 -9.90
N ARG A 142 -3.21 -3.36 -10.86
CA ARG A 142 -3.97 -4.62 -10.94
C ARG A 142 -3.09 -5.85 -11.15
N ILE A 143 -1.88 -5.70 -11.68
CA ILE A 143 -0.97 -6.83 -11.95
C ILE A 143 -0.51 -7.51 -10.65
N PRO A 144 0.18 -6.81 -9.72
CA PRO A 144 0.52 -7.39 -8.43
C PRO A 144 -0.70 -7.60 -7.54
N LEU A 145 -1.73 -6.74 -7.62
CA LEU A 145 -2.93 -6.85 -6.79
C LEU A 145 -3.61 -8.22 -6.87
N LYS A 146 -3.55 -8.88 -8.04
CA LYS A 146 -4.11 -10.23 -8.25
C LYS A 146 -3.68 -11.23 -7.16
N ASN A 147 -2.44 -11.13 -6.68
CA ASN A 147 -1.85 -12.09 -5.74
C ASN A 147 -1.67 -11.52 -4.32
N ARG A 148 -2.05 -10.25 -4.09
CA ARG A 148 -1.98 -9.66 -2.75
C ARG A 148 -3.18 -10.12 -1.90
N ASN A 149 -2.91 -10.43 -0.64
CA ASN A 149 -3.93 -10.69 0.38
C ASN A 149 -4.30 -9.37 1.09
N ALA A 150 -5.26 -9.43 2.02
CA ALA A 150 -5.73 -8.26 2.75
C ALA A 150 -4.61 -7.52 3.49
N ALA A 151 -3.71 -8.24 4.20
CA ALA A 151 -2.60 -7.64 4.92
C ALA A 151 -1.61 -6.91 4.00
N SER A 152 -1.29 -7.49 2.84
CA SER A 152 -0.43 -6.84 1.86
C SER A 152 -1.12 -5.64 1.20
N ILE A 153 -2.44 -5.63 1.04
CA ILE A 153 -3.16 -4.42 0.59
C ILE A 153 -3.13 -3.37 1.70
N ALA A 154 -3.29 -3.77 2.97
CA ALA A 154 -3.24 -2.87 4.12
C ALA A 154 -1.86 -2.20 4.29
N ASN A 155 -0.78 -2.95 4.03
CA ASN A 155 0.59 -2.43 3.90
C ASN A 155 0.62 -1.26 2.90
N THR A 156 0.06 -1.49 1.71
CA THR A 156 0.07 -0.48 0.64
C THR A 156 -0.76 0.73 1.01
N ILE A 157 -1.95 0.56 1.58
CA ILE A 157 -2.75 1.70 2.08
C ILE A 157 -1.91 2.53 3.03
N ALA A 158 -1.30 1.92 4.04
CA ALA A 158 -0.51 2.63 5.03
C ALA A 158 0.74 3.32 4.46
N HIS A 159 1.41 2.69 3.50
CA HIS A 159 2.54 3.25 2.78
C HIS A 159 2.14 4.53 2.04
N GLU A 160 1.01 4.51 1.33
CA GLU A 160 0.52 5.68 0.59
C GLU A 160 -0.05 6.75 1.54
N THR A 161 -0.73 6.37 2.63
CA THR A 161 -1.13 7.31 3.70
C THR A 161 0.11 8.02 4.29
N ALA A 162 1.23 7.31 4.44
CA ALA A 162 2.50 7.90 4.91
C ALA A 162 3.03 8.96 3.93
N HIS A 163 2.92 8.74 2.62
CA HIS A 163 3.27 9.75 1.62
C HIS A 163 2.43 11.01 1.73
N ARG A 164 1.11 10.86 1.93
CA ARG A 164 0.17 11.98 2.01
C ARG A 164 0.41 12.90 3.19
N ILE A 165 0.96 12.38 4.28
CA ILE A 165 1.36 13.20 5.43
C ILE A 165 2.76 13.82 5.29
N GLY A 166 3.38 13.68 4.11
CA GLY A 166 4.65 14.30 3.73
C GLY A 166 5.89 13.40 3.90
N LEU A 167 5.73 12.13 4.25
CA LEU A 167 6.87 11.22 4.37
C LEU A 167 7.37 10.78 2.98
N ARG A 168 8.68 10.59 2.85
CA ARG A 168 9.34 10.31 1.57
C ARG A 168 10.31 9.15 1.74
N HIS A 169 10.61 8.51 0.61
CA HIS A 169 11.65 7.50 0.50
C HIS A 169 12.68 7.95 -0.57
N PRO A 170 13.62 8.86 -0.25
CA PRO A 170 14.51 9.47 -1.23
C PRO A 170 15.39 8.47 -2.00
N ASN A 171 15.56 7.26 -1.49
CA ASN A 171 16.39 6.24 -2.13
C ASN A 171 15.60 5.25 -3.01
N SER A 172 14.29 5.41 -3.20
CA SER A 172 13.46 4.45 -3.96
C SER A 172 13.92 4.25 -5.41
N ASP A 173 14.49 5.28 -6.02
CA ASP A 173 14.94 5.25 -7.42
C ASP A 173 16.43 4.89 -7.56
N VAL A 174 17.17 4.78 -6.45
CA VAL A 174 18.63 4.62 -6.43
C VAL A 174 19.04 3.31 -5.76
N ASP A 175 18.53 3.04 -4.55
CA ASP A 175 18.83 1.83 -3.79
C ASP A 175 17.61 1.41 -2.95
N LEU A 176 16.88 0.43 -3.47
CA LEU A 176 15.69 -0.13 -2.82
C LEU A 176 16.01 -0.75 -1.44
N LYS A 177 17.23 -1.25 -1.21
CA LYS A 177 17.58 -1.83 0.11
C LYS A 177 17.66 -0.74 1.17
N ILE A 178 18.09 0.46 0.79
CA ILE A 178 18.04 1.63 1.66
C ILE A 178 16.60 2.09 1.80
N ALA A 179 15.85 2.18 0.68
CA ALA A 179 14.46 2.61 0.68
C ALA A 179 13.56 1.77 1.59
N TYR A 180 13.77 0.45 1.68
CA TYR A 180 13.00 -0.41 2.59
C TYR A 180 13.16 -0.08 4.08
N LYS A 181 14.14 0.75 4.45
CA LYS A 181 14.33 1.27 5.81
C LYS A 181 13.83 2.71 5.97
N GLU A 182 13.19 3.28 4.95
CA GLU A 182 12.66 4.64 4.95
C GLU A 182 11.18 4.65 5.39
N PRO A 183 10.66 5.79 5.87
CA PRO A 183 9.42 5.82 6.64
C PRO A 183 8.19 5.17 5.98
N PRO A 184 7.86 5.45 4.71
CA PRO A 184 6.67 4.85 4.10
C PRO A 184 6.75 3.31 4.03
N TYR A 185 7.92 2.75 3.71
CA TYR A 185 8.11 1.29 3.65
C TYR A 185 8.02 0.66 5.04
N VAL A 186 8.68 1.25 6.03
CA VAL A 186 8.67 0.76 7.40
C VAL A 186 7.27 0.78 7.99
N ILE A 187 6.53 1.87 7.80
CA ILE A 187 5.14 1.99 8.26
C ILE A 187 4.25 0.91 7.63
N GLY A 188 4.35 0.73 6.31
CA GLY A 188 3.63 -0.34 5.61
C GLY A 188 3.97 -1.73 6.17
N THR A 189 5.26 -2.01 6.40
CA THR A 189 5.73 -3.28 6.96
C THR A 189 5.26 -3.52 8.39
N ILE A 190 5.30 -2.49 9.26
CA ILE A 190 4.78 -2.60 10.64
C ILE A 190 3.31 -3.03 10.59
N ILE A 191 2.49 -2.35 9.78
CA ILE A 191 1.07 -2.66 9.66
C ILE A 191 0.84 -4.06 9.09
N GLU A 192 1.56 -4.47 8.05
CA GLU A 192 1.46 -5.83 7.53
C GLU A 192 1.76 -6.90 8.59
N ASN A 193 2.80 -6.69 9.40
CA ASN A 193 3.18 -7.61 10.47
C ASN A 193 2.10 -7.69 11.54
N MET A 194 1.52 -6.55 11.94
CA MET A 194 0.38 -6.51 12.86
C MET A 194 -0.82 -7.27 12.32
N CYS A 195 -1.13 -7.14 11.03
CA CYS A 195 -2.25 -7.83 10.39
C CYS A 195 -2.02 -9.34 10.19
N THR A 196 -0.78 -9.80 10.21
CA THR A 196 -0.42 -11.21 9.99
C THR A 196 0.02 -11.95 11.27
N ASN A 197 -0.03 -11.29 12.43
CA ASN A 197 0.50 -11.79 13.70
C ASN A 197 1.96 -12.27 13.59
N LYS A 198 2.75 -11.70 12.65
CA LYS A 198 4.16 -12.03 12.52
C LYS A 198 4.99 -11.19 13.50
N PRO A 199 6.08 -11.75 14.05
CA PRO A 199 7.03 -10.95 14.82
C PRO A 199 7.49 -9.76 13.98
N THR A 200 7.60 -8.57 14.57
CA THR A 200 8.05 -7.32 13.93
C THR A 200 9.55 -7.31 13.60
N GLY A 201 10.11 -8.47 13.23
CA GLY A 201 11.47 -8.57 12.74
C GLY A 201 11.56 -7.94 11.35
N PHE A 202 12.28 -6.83 11.24
CA PHE A 202 12.62 -6.23 9.96
C PHE A 202 13.64 -7.11 9.24
N SER A 203 13.16 -8.15 8.56
CA SER A 203 13.99 -8.94 7.67
C SER A 203 14.20 -8.14 6.39
N ALA A 204 15.45 -7.74 6.13
CA ALA A 204 15.85 -7.22 4.84
C ALA A 204 15.59 -8.32 3.79
N LYS A 205 14.51 -8.17 3.01
CA LYS A 205 14.34 -8.92 1.77
C LYS A 205 15.25 -8.34 0.69
#